data_AF-S2K0X6-F1
#
_entry.id   AF-S2K0X6-F1
#
_cell.length_a   1.000
_cell.length_b   1.000
_cell.length_c   1.000
_cell.angle_alpha   90.00
_cell.angle_beta   90.00
_cell.angle_gamma   90.00
#
_symmetry.space_group_name_H-M   'P 1'
#
loop_
_entity.id
_entity.type
_entity.pdbx_description
1 polymer ?
#
loop_
_entity_poly.entity_id
_entity_poly.type
_entity_poly.pdbx_seq_one_letter_code
_entity_poly.pdbx_strand_id
1 'polypeptide(L)'
;MSWNTKTWSWVKKYFSVNPLSTDGMPVVGKFRTPAPASRPEQYTYPKTSASKIHDNYYFTRDTRRNFPRLAVYTQQDVALLLEGAPVKPSLSAEAASEQIVAETAETKPLVDILSSQKLYTKEKLAPAPRFGRQVNWKTSEDFIPPNDGSYFPMRVITA
;
A
#
# COMPACT_ATOMS: atom_id res chain seq x y z
N MET A 1 33.57 20.59 -32.89
CA MET A 1 34.37 19.36 -32.70
C MET A 1 33.58 18.42 -31.80
N SER A 2 33.30 17.19 -32.26
CA SER A 2 32.58 16.19 -31.45
C SER A 2 33.59 15.34 -30.67
N TRP A 3 33.44 15.30 -29.35
CA TRP A 3 34.22 14.43 -28.45
C TRP A 3 34.05 12.92 -28.75
N ASN A 4 33.07 12.56 -29.57
CA ASN A 4 32.76 11.18 -29.98
C ASN A 4 33.46 10.75 -31.28
N THR A 5 34.39 11.54 -31.81
CA THR A 5 35.24 11.12 -32.92
C THR A 5 36.29 10.11 -32.45
N LYS A 6 36.73 9.17 -33.33
CA LYS A 6 37.65 8.07 -32.95
C LYS A 6 38.90 8.56 -32.21
N THR A 7 39.48 9.68 -32.65
CA THR A 7 40.67 10.30 -32.06
C THR A 7 40.42 10.82 -30.64
N TRP A 8 39.39 11.63 -30.42
CA TRP A 8 39.09 12.22 -29.11
C TRP A 8 38.49 11.20 -28.12
N SER A 9 37.85 10.15 -28.62
CA SER A 9 37.29 9.08 -27.77
C SER A 9 38.38 8.28 -27.03
N TRP A 10 39.54 8.05 -27.65
CA TRP A 10 40.66 7.37 -27.01
C TRP A 10 41.34 8.27 -25.97
N VAL A 11 41.53 9.55 -26.30
CA VAL A 11 42.04 10.57 -25.36
C VAL A 11 41.17 10.63 -24.11
N LYS A 12 39.84 10.74 -24.28
CA LYS A 12 38.89 10.75 -23.16
C LYS A 12 39.02 9.48 -22.29
N LYS A 13 39.12 8.30 -22.90
CA LYS A 13 39.29 7.03 -22.17
C LYS A 13 40.59 6.99 -21.38
N TYR A 14 41.67 7.58 -21.89
CA TYR A 14 42.96 7.61 -21.22
C TYR A 14 42.99 8.57 -20.02
N PHE A 15 42.33 9.74 -20.13
CA PHE A 15 42.34 10.76 -19.08
C PHE A 15 41.16 10.69 -18.09
N SER A 16 40.15 9.86 -18.33
CA SER A 16 38.99 9.74 -17.43
C SER A 16 39.24 8.77 -16.29
N VAL A 17 38.83 9.15 -15.07
CA VAL A 17 38.87 8.27 -13.88
C VAL A 17 38.04 7.01 -14.10
N ASN A 18 36.87 7.13 -14.72
CA ASN A 18 36.04 6.01 -15.12
C ASN A 18 35.79 6.05 -16.64
N PRO A 19 36.43 5.18 -17.44
CA PRO A 19 36.28 5.19 -18.89
C PRO A 19 34.90 4.68 -19.36
N LEU A 20 34.09 4.09 -18.47
CA LEU A 20 32.70 3.71 -18.76
C LEU A 20 31.72 4.89 -18.60
N SER A 21 32.18 6.03 -18.11
CA SER A 21 31.33 7.21 -17.93
C SER A 21 30.91 7.83 -19.26
N THR A 22 29.65 8.29 -19.32
CA THR A 22 29.06 8.90 -20.52
C THR A 22 29.02 10.43 -20.40
N ASP A 23 28.94 11.13 -21.53
CA ASP A 23 28.87 12.61 -21.55
C ASP A 23 27.49 13.18 -21.20
N GLY A 24 26.49 12.33 -20.95
CA GLY A 24 25.13 12.73 -20.60
C GLY A 24 24.33 13.42 -21.72
N MET A 25 24.92 13.68 -22.89
CA MET A 25 24.24 14.32 -24.01
C MET A 25 23.37 13.30 -24.78
N PRO A 26 22.05 13.49 -24.88
CA PRO A 26 21.20 12.60 -25.66
C PRO A 26 21.55 12.65 -27.14
N VAL A 27 21.45 11.49 -27.81
CA VAL A 27 21.73 11.38 -29.24
C VAL A 27 20.64 12.10 -30.04
N VAL A 28 21.05 13.13 -30.80
CA VAL A 28 20.19 13.86 -31.73
C VAL A 28 19.60 12.87 -32.75
N GLY A 29 18.29 12.92 -32.96
CA GLY A 29 17.60 11.99 -33.87
C GLY A 29 17.20 10.64 -33.24
N LYS A 30 17.54 10.37 -31.97
CA LYS A 30 16.99 9.23 -31.21
C LYS A 30 16.15 9.67 -30.02
N PHE A 31 16.62 10.67 -29.28
CA PHE A 31 15.86 11.22 -28.16
C PHE A 31 14.78 12.17 -28.69
N ARG A 32 13.53 12.01 -28.24
CA ARG A 32 12.39 12.88 -28.61
C ARG A 32 12.14 12.99 -30.13
N THR A 33 12.36 11.90 -30.85
CA THR A 33 12.22 11.83 -32.32
C THR A 33 11.46 10.55 -32.70
N PRO A 34 10.28 10.64 -33.33
CA PRO A 34 9.58 11.86 -33.77
C PRO A 34 9.14 12.76 -32.61
N ALA A 35 8.92 14.05 -32.92
CA ALA A 35 8.37 14.99 -31.95
C ALA A 35 7.02 14.47 -31.42
N PRO A 36 6.64 14.76 -30.16
CA PRO A 36 5.42 14.19 -29.56
C PRO A 36 4.14 14.39 -30.40
N ALA A 37 4.00 15.51 -31.11
CA ALA A 37 2.84 15.82 -31.96
C ALA A 37 2.91 15.20 -33.37
N SER A 38 4.02 14.55 -33.74
CA SER A 38 4.24 13.93 -35.04
C SER A 38 4.46 12.41 -34.92
N ARG A 39 3.97 11.82 -33.83
CA ARG A 39 4.01 10.37 -33.61
C ARG A 39 3.05 9.70 -34.62
N PRO A 40 3.49 8.62 -35.30
CA PRO A 40 2.62 7.87 -36.20
C PRO A 40 1.63 6.96 -35.47
N GLU A 41 1.85 6.71 -34.18
CA GLU A 41 1.00 5.87 -33.34
C GLU A 41 -0.36 6.54 -33.11
N GLN A 42 -1.44 5.83 -33.42
CA GLN A 42 -2.79 6.30 -33.13
C GLN A 42 -3.16 5.97 -31.69
N TYR A 43 -3.61 6.98 -30.94
CA TYR A 43 -4.10 6.75 -29.58
C TYR A 43 -5.41 5.95 -29.61
N THR A 44 -5.40 4.82 -28.91
CA THR A 44 -6.61 4.06 -28.57
C THR A 44 -6.84 4.14 -27.08
N TYR A 45 -8.05 4.53 -26.67
CA TYR A 45 -8.40 4.58 -25.26
C TYR A 45 -8.31 3.17 -24.63
N PRO A 46 -7.58 2.99 -23.51
CA PRO A 46 -7.46 1.70 -22.85
C PRO A 46 -8.82 1.29 -22.26
N LYS A 47 -9.40 0.20 -22.78
CA LYS A 47 -10.67 -0.34 -22.30
C LYS A 47 -10.43 -1.18 -21.05
N THR A 48 -11.12 -0.84 -19.96
CA THR A 48 -11.14 -1.65 -18.73
C THR A 48 -12.46 -2.42 -18.63
N SER A 49 -12.62 -3.25 -17.60
CA SER A 49 -13.90 -3.92 -17.32
C SER A 49 -15.06 -2.93 -17.18
N ALA A 50 -14.79 -1.71 -16.72
CA ALA A 50 -15.78 -0.63 -16.61
C ALA A 50 -16.25 -0.07 -17.96
N SER A 51 -15.60 -0.43 -19.08
CA SER A 51 -15.98 0.00 -20.43
C SER A 51 -16.91 -1.00 -21.15
N LYS A 52 -17.33 -2.10 -20.49
CA LYS A 52 -18.27 -3.07 -21.08
C LYS A 52 -19.63 -2.42 -21.33
N ILE A 53 -20.24 -2.74 -22.48
CA ILE A 53 -21.55 -2.22 -22.91
C ILE A 53 -22.69 -2.99 -22.23
N HIS A 54 -22.53 -4.30 -22.04
CA HIS A 54 -23.48 -5.17 -21.37
C HIS A 54 -22.98 -5.55 -19.97
N ASP A 55 -23.90 -5.94 -19.08
CA ASP A 55 -23.65 -6.43 -17.72
C ASP A 55 -22.77 -5.50 -16.86
N ASN A 56 -22.90 -4.19 -17.05
CA ASN A 56 -22.04 -3.18 -16.42
C ASN A 56 -22.86 -2.09 -15.72
N TYR A 57 -23.78 -2.53 -14.86
CA TYR A 57 -24.60 -1.64 -14.05
C TYR A 57 -23.75 -0.76 -13.13
N TYR A 58 -24.09 0.53 -13.00
CA TYR A 58 -23.27 1.46 -12.22
C TYR A 58 -23.24 1.13 -10.72
N PHE A 59 -24.35 0.66 -10.15
CA PHE A 59 -24.45 0.41 -8.70
C PHE A 59 -23.52 -0.71 -8.20
N THR A 60 -23.17 -1.69 -9.05
CA THR A 60 -22.25 -2.78 -8.66
C THR A 60 -20.79 -2.33 -8.61
N ARG A 61 -20.45 -1.25 -9.33
CA ARG A 61 -19.11 -0.64 -9.40
C ARG A 61 -19.01 0.68 -8.64
N ASP A 62 -20.09 1.11 -7.99
CA ASP A 62 -20.13 2.35 -7.22
C ASP A 62 -19.44 2.15 -5.87
N THR A 63 -18.11 2.26 -5.87
CA THR A 63 -17.28 2.21 -4.65
C THR A 63 -17.46 3.43 -3.75
N ARG A 64 -17.94 4.55 -4.31
CA ARG A 64 -18.13 5.81 -3.57
C ARG A 64 -19.30 5.69 -2.59
N ARG A 65 -20.39 5.03 -2.98
CA ARG A 65 -21.55 4.80 -2.11
C ARG A 65 -21.41 3.53 -1.26
N ASN A 66 -20.65 2.54 -1.73
CA ASN A 66 -20.37 1.31 -1.00
C ASN A 66 -19.10 1.42 -0.13
N PHE A 67 -18.98 2.48 0.65
CA PHE A 67 -17.86 2.66 1.58
C PHE A 67 -18.10 1.91 2.90
N PRO A 68 -17.05 1.41 3.56
CA PRO A 68 -17.20 0.80 4.88
C PRO A 68 -17.66 1.84 5.91
N ARG A 69 -18.72 1.52 6.66
CA ARG A 69 -19.23 2.40 7.72
C ARG A 69 -18.30 2.37 8.94
N LEU A 70 -18.17 3.52 9.60
CA LEU A 70 -17.39 3.65 10.84
C LEU A 70 -18.17 2.97 11.99
N ALA A 71 -17.54 1.99 12.64
CA ALA A 71 -18.07 1.35 13.84
C ALA A 71 -17.59 2.10 15.10
N VAL A 72 -18.53 2.62 15.89
CA VAL A 72 -18.25 3.26 17.18
C VAL A 72 -18.72 2.31 18.28
N TYR A 73 -17.87 2.08 19.27
CA TYR A 73 -18.20 1.26 20.44
C TYR A 73 -18.14 2.12 21.69
N THR A 74 -19.24 2.15 22.45
CA THR A 74 -19.29 2.76 23.78
C THR A 74 -18.88 1.76 24.86
N GLN A 75 -18.66 2.22 26.10
CA GLN A 75 -18.35 1.33 27.22
C GLN A 75 -19.48 0.32 27.49
N GLN A 76 -20.74 0.72 27.28
CA GLN A 76 -21.92 -0.15 27.42
C GLN A 76 -21.93 -1.23 26.33
N ASP A 77 -21.64 -0.88 25.08
CA ASP A 77 -21.57 -1.84 23.97
C ASP A 77 -20.49 -2.89 24.22
N VAL A 78 -19.31 -2.48 24.71
CA VAL A 78 -18.21 -3.39 25.04
C VAL A 78 -18.57 -4.28 26.23
N ALA A 79 -19.21 -3.73 27.27
CA ALA A 79 -19.70 -4.50 28.42
C ALA A 79 -20.67 -5.61 27.97
N LEU A 80 -21.65 -5.27 27.14
CA LEU A 80 -22.62 -6.20 26.58
C LEU A 80 -21.97 -7.31 25.75
N LEU A 81 -20.97 -6.97 24.92
CA LEU A 81 -20.22 -7.95 24.13
C LEU A 81 -19.39 -8.90 25.01
N LEU A 82 -18.84 -8.42 26.12
CA LEU A 82 -18.09 -9.26 27.08
C LEU A 82 -19.00 -10.22 27.85
N GLU A 83 -20.25 -9.83 28.11
CA GLU A 83 -21.25 -10.70 28.74
C GLU A 83 -21.76 -11.83 27.81
N GLY A 84 -21.41 -11.80 26.53
CA GLY A 84 -21.72 -12.85 25.56
C GLY A 84 -22.90 -12.55 24.64
N ALA A 85 -23.33 -11.29 24.56
CA ALA A 85 -24.35 -10.89 23.60
C ALA A 85 -23.88 -11.09 22.15
N PRO A 86 -24.79 -11.44 21.22
CA PRO A 86 -24.44 -11.65 19.82
C PRO A 86 -23.94 -10.35 19.17
N VAL A 87 -22.94 -10.47 18.29
CA VAL A 87 -22.47 -9.34 17.48
C VAL A 87 -23.60 -8.90 16.55
N LYS A 88 -24.03 -7.63 16.66
CA LYS A 88 -25.08 -7.06 15.81
C LYS A 88 -24.63 -7.15 14.33
N PRO A 89 -25.42 -7.78 13.43
CA PRO A 89 -25.07 -7.85 12.02
C PRO A 89 -25.07 -6.47 11.37
N SER A 90 -24.29 -6.28 10.30
CA SER A 90 -24.35 -5.07 9.49
C SER A 90 -25.70 -5.00 8.77
N LEU A 91 -26.64 -4.22 9.29
CA LEU A 91 -27.96 -4.09 8.69
C LEU A 91 -27.98 -3.13 7.49
N SER A 92 -28.86 -3.43 6.53
CA SER A 92 -29.23 -2.48 5.49
C SER A 92 -29.90 -1.24 6.09
N ALA A 93 -29.95 -0.14 5.36
CA ALA A 93 -30.54 1.11 5.86
C ALA A 93 -32.01 0.95 6.31
N GLU A 94 -32.76 0.02 5.72
CA GLU A 94 -34.17 -0.25 6.00
C GLU A 94 -34.35 -1.07 7.29
N ALA A 95 -33.50 -2.07 7.54
CA ALA A 95 -33.52 -2.84 8.78
C ALA A 95 -32.97 -2.06 9.98
N ALA A 96 -32.20 -0.99 9.73
CA ALA A 96 -31.66 -0.14 10.79
C ALA A 96 -32.74 0.72 11.49
N SER A 97 -33.81 1.12 10.80
CA SER A 97 -34.89 1.92 11.42
C SER A 97 -35.74 1.13 12.41
N GLU A 98 -35.87 -0.18 12.24
CA GLU A 98 -36.71 -1.03 13.10
C GLU A 98 -36.01 -1.40 14.42
N GLN A 99 -34.68 -1.46 14.45
CA GLN A 99 -33.92 -1.84 15.66
C GLN A 99 -33.61 -0.68 16.62
N ILE A 100 -33.74 0.59 16.19
CA ILE A 100 -33.49 1.75 17.07
C ILE A 100 -34.45 1.78 18.27
N VAL A 101 -35.59 1.11 18.18
CA VAL A 101 -36.64 1.13 19.21
C VAL A 101 -36.49 0.00 20.23
N ALA A 102 -35.66 -1.03 19.99
CA ALA A 102 -35.80 -2.30 20.70
C ALA A 102 -34.95 -2.49 21.97
N GLU A 103 -33.68 -2.09 22.06
CA GLU A 103 -32.83 -2.61 23.17
C GLU A 103 -31.79 -1.61 23.68
N THR A 104 -32.20 -0.79 24.65
CA THR A 104 -31.29 -0.30 25.69
C THR A 104 -31.37 -1.30 26.84
N ALA A 105 -30.74 -2.46 26.69
CA ALA A 105 -30.64 -3.43 27.78
C ALA A 105 -29.83 -2.80 28.93
N GLU A 106 -30.34 -2.92 30.17
CA GLU A 106 -29.62 -2.47 31.37
C GLU A 106 -28.39 -3.37 31.59
N THR A 107 -27.20 -2.86 31.26
CA THR A 107 -25.93 -3.58 31.41
C THR A 107 -25.26 -3.24 32.73
N LYS A 108 -24.56 -4.21 33.33
CA LYS A 108 -23.64 -3.94 34.45
C LYS A 108 -22.54 -2.96 34.01
N PRO A 109 -22.01 -2.14 34.93
CA PRO A 109 -20.90 -1.26 34.59
C PRO A 109 -19.68 -2.10 34.18
N LEU A 110 -18.95 -1.63 33.16
CA LEU A 110 -17.80 -2.34 32.59
C LEU A 110 -16.76 -2.75 33.65
N VAL A 111 -16.60 -1.94 34.69
CA VAL A 111 -15.67 -2.20 35.81
C VAL A 111 -15.99 -3.51 36.52
N ASP A 112 -17.26 -3.78 36.80
CA ASP A 112 -17.69 -4.99 37.51
C ASP A 112 -17.42 -6.23 36.66
N ILE A 113 -17.69 -6.16 35.36
CA ILE A 113 -17.43 -7.25 34.41
C ILE A 113 -15.92 -7.54 34.35
N LEU A 114 -15.09 -6.52 34.20
CA LEU A 114 -13.62 -6.66 34.16
C LEU A 114 -13.04 -7.21 35.47
N SER A 115 -13.65 -6.90 36.61
CA SER A 115 -13.24 -7.48 37.90
C SER A 115 -13.56 -8.98 38.01
N SER A 116 -14.65 -9.42 37.37
CA SER A 116 -15.13 -10.79 37.44
C SER A 116 -14.43 -11.74 36.46
N GLN A 117 -13.97 -11.23 35.31
CA GLN A 117 -13.42 -12.04 34.22
C GLN A 117 -11.96 -11.69 33.90
N LYS A 118 -11.11 -12.70 33.78
CA LYS A 118 -9.72 -12.54 33.30
C LYS A 118 -9.65 -12.67 31.79
N LEU A 119 -9.35 -11.57 31.08
CA LEU A 119 -9.29 -11.54 29.61
C LEU A 119 -8.04 -12.21 29.02
N TYR A 120 -6.92 -12.15 29.75
CA TYR A 120 -5.61 -12.61 29.29
C TYR A 120 -4.96 -13.54 30.32
N THR A 121 -4.30 -14.58 29.84
CA THR A 121 -3.58 -15.58 30.64
C THR A 121 -2.22 -15.88 30.00
N LYS A 122 -1.38 -16.72 30.63
CA LYS A 122 -0.09 -17.11 30.03
C LYS A 122 -0.26 -17.85 28.69
N GLU A 123 -1.35 -18.58 28.54
CA GLU A 123 -1.72 -19.27 27.30
C GLU A 123 -2.42 -18.33 26.30
N LYS A 124 -3.13 -17.30 26.80
CA LYS A 124 -3.84 -16.28 26.00
C LYS A 124 -3.25 -14.89 26.25
N LEU A 125 -2.11 -14.62 25.63
CA LEU A 125 -1.47 -13.30 25.69
C LEU A 125 -2.34 -12.22 25.06
N ALA A 126 -2.12 -10.97 25.46
CA ALA A 126 -2.77 -9.83 24.84
C ALA A 126 -2.42 -9.74 23.34
N PRO A 127 -3.37 -9.38 22.47
CA PRO A 127 -3.12 -9.29 21.04
C PRO A 127 -2.08 -8.21 20.73
N ALA A 128 -1.09 -8.55 19.91
CA ALA A 128 -0.14 -7.58 19.38
C ALA A 128 -0.82 -6.70 18.30
N PRO A 129 -0.42 -5.43 18.14
CA PRO A 129 -0.98 -4.54 17.11
C PRO A 129 -0.51 -4.97 15.71
N ARG A 130 -1.15 -5.99 15.14
CA ARG A 130 -0.88 -6.52 13.79
C ARG A 130 -1.78 -5.87 12.74
N PHE A 131 -1.82 -4.54 12.71
CA PHE A 131 -2.57 -3.82 11.68
C PHE A 131 -1.77 -3.73 10.38
N GLY A 132 -2.42 -4.00 9.25
CA GLY A 132 -1.83 -3.82 7.92
C GLY A 132 -0.81 -4.89 7.50
N ARG A 133 -0.08 -4.59 6.42
CA ARG A 133 0.88 -5.50 5.80
C ARG A 133 2.11 -5.69 6.69
N GLN A 134 2.36 -6.93 7.10
CA GLN A 134 3.59 -7.31 7.81
C GLN A 134 4.74 -7.43 6.81
N VAL A 135 5.85 -6.75 7.11
CA VAL A 135 7.04 -6.71 6.24
C VAL A 135 8.19 -7.43 6.91
N ASN A 136 8.81 -8.36 6.19
CA ASN A 136 9.93 -9.16 6.66
C ASN A 136 11.23 -8.64 6.04
N TRP A 137 11.85 -7.67 6.71
CA TRP A 137 13.06 -7.02 6.26
C TRP A 137 14.26 -7.97 6.17
N LYS A 138 15.00 -7.91 5.06
CA LYS A 138 16.24 -8.66 4.80
C LYS A 138 17.34 -7.71 4.31
N THR A 139 18.60 -8.08 4.51
CA THR A 139 19.70 -7.34 3.89
C THR A 139 19.61 -7.44 2.37
N SER A 140 19.75 -6.31 1.67
CA SER A 140 19.68 -6.25 0.21
C SER A 140 20.89 -6.95 -0.42
N GLU A 141 20.66 -7.64 -1.54
CA GLU A 141 21.69 -8.22 -2.40
C GLU A 141 22.19 -7.24 -3.47
N ASP A 142 21.53 -6.09 -3.65
CA ASP A 142 21.85 -5.10 -4.69
C ASP A 142 23.22 -4.45 -4.48
N PHE A 143 23.67 -4.39 -3.22
CA PHE A 143 24.98 -3.89 -2.85
C PHE A 143 25.82 -5.01 -2.24
N ILE A 144 26.67 -5.61 -3.07
CA ILE A 144 27.73 -6.49 -2.60
C ILE A 144 28.94 -5.61 -2.30
N PRO A 145 29.37 -5.49 -1.03
CA PRO A 145 30.54 -4.69 -0.70
C PRO A 145 31.77 -5.25 -1.43
N PRO A 146 32.66 -4.39 -1.95
CA PRO A 146 33.88 -4.85 -2.58
C PRO A 146 34.74 -5.62 -1.57
N ASN A 147 35.38 -6.70 -2.02
CA ASN A 147 36.27 -7.53 -1.20
C ASN A 147 37.69 -6.92 -1.12
N ASP A 148 37.78 -5.64 -0.78
CA ASP A 148 39.02 -4.86 -0.72
C ASP A 148 39.36 -4.37 0.69
N GLY A 149 38.58 -4.79 1.69
CA GLY A 149 38.73 -4.39 3.09
C GLY A 149 38.14 -3.01 3.43
N SER A 150 37.45 -2.37 2.48
CA SER A 150 36.75 -1.12 2.74
C SER A 150 35.54 -1.32 3.67
N TYR A 151 35.40 -0.43 4.66
CA TYR A 151 34.31 -0.48 5.63
C TYR A 151 33.26 0.59 5.30
N PHE A 152 32.05 0.13 4.99
CA PHE A 152 30.89 0.99 4.83
C PHE A 152 29.94 0.79 6.04
N PRO A 153 29.72 1.83 6.87
CA PRO A 153 28.87 1.71 8.06
C PRO A 153 27.37 1.62 7.73
N MET A 154 27.00 1.82 6.46
CA MET A 154 25.63 1.79 5.97
C MET A 154 25.22 0.38 5.57
N ARG A 155 24.03 -0.05 5.98
CA ARG A 155 23.42 -1.31 5.54
C ARG A 155 22.14 -1.03 4.76
N VAL A 156 22.01 -1.65 3.60
CA VAL A 156 20.79 -1.58 2.80
C VAL A 156 19.90 -2.75 3.18
N ILE A 157 18.64 -2.45 3.52
CA ILE A 157 17.65 -3.43 3.97
C ILE A 157 16.42 -3.29 3.07
N THR A 158 15.92 -4.42 2.57
CA THR A 158 14.77 -4.52 1.65
C THR A 158 13.66 -5.35 2.26
N ALA A 159 12.42 -4.97 1.93
CA ALA A 159 11.15 -5.48 2.44
C ALA A 159 10.61 -6.69 1.67
#